data_AF-A0AA38C8L1-F1
#
_entry.id   AF-A0AA38C8L1-F1
#
_cell.length_a   1.000
_cell.length_b   1.000
_cell.length_c   1.000
_cell.angle_alpha   90.00
_cell.angle_beta   90.00
_cell.angle_gamma   90.00
#
_symmetry.space_group_name_H-M   'P 1'
#
loop_
_entity.id
_entity.type
_entity.pdbx_description
1 polymer ?
#
loop_
_entity_poly.entity_id
_entity_poly.type
_entity_poly.pdbx_seq_one_letter_code
_entity_poly.pdbx_strand_id
1 'polypeptide(L)' 'MSAYTTFETRPAISECPWYVDIISYIMDHTYPEGATPQQRRRLRIIVAKYVIIEQVLYRKAFDGMLL' A
#
# COMPACT_ATOMS: atom_id res chain seq x y z
N MET A 1 -0.57 -33.85 -5.14
CA MET A 1 0.60 -33.11 -4.62
C MET A 1 1.19 -32.35 -5.80
N SER A 2 1.13 -31.03 -5.95
CA SER A 2 0.82 -29.92 -5.07
C SER A 2 0.13 -28.83 -5.90
N ALA A 3 -1.00 -28.29 -5.43
CA ALA A 3 -1.72 -27.19 -6.05
C ALA A 3 -1.53 -25.93 -5.19
N TYR A 4 -0.61 -25.06 -5.56
CA TYR A 4 -0.54 -23.70 -5.01
C TYR A 4 -0.36 -22.69 -6.14
N THR A 5 -1.31 -22.64 -7.07
CA THR A 5 -1.43 -21.45 -7.93
C THR A 5 -2.90 -21.13 -8.09
N THR A 6 -3.51 -20.74 -6.96
CA THR A 6 -4.71 -19.92 -7.01
C THR A 6 -4.23 -18.51 -7.32
N PHE A 7 -4.54 -18.04 -8.52
CA PHE A 7 -4.53 -16.62 -8.84
C PHE A 7 -5.55 -15.96 -7.89
N GLU A 8 -5.10 -15.54 -6.71
CA GLU A 8 -5.94 -14.78 -5.79
C GLU A 8 -6.35 -13.49 -6.51
N THR A 9 -7.58 -13.47 -7.02
CA THR A 9 -8.32 -12.23 -7.23
C THR A 9 -8.21 -11.43 -5.95
N ARG A 10 -7.52 -10.29 -6.02
CA ARG A 10 -7.29 -9.39 -4.88
C ARG A 10 -8.64 -9.18 -4.18
N PRO A 11 -8.76 -9.49 -2.87
CA PRO A 11 -10.04 -9.40 -2.20
C PRO A 11 -10.60 -7.98 -2.30
N ALA A 12 -11.92 -7.85 -2.23
CA ALA A 12 -12.60 -6.57 -2.35
C ALA A 12 -11.93 -5.54 -1.43
N ILE A 13 -11.82 -4.28 -1.88
CA ILE A 13 -11.09 -3.21 -1.17
C ILE A 13 -11.48 -3.09 0.33
N SER A 14 -12.68 -3.56 0.73
CA SER A 14 -13.12 -3.58 2.14
C SER A 14 -12.48 -4.66 3.02
N GLU A 15 -11.96 -5.74 2.45
CA GLU A 15 -11.34 -6.86 3.20
C GLU A 15 -9.82 -6.70 3.35
N CYS A 16 -9.20 -5.86 2.51
CA CYS A 16 -7.80 -5.51 2.65
C CYS A 16 -7.61 -4.50 3.79
N PRO A 17 -6.63 -4.72 4.70
CA PRO A 17 -6.21 -3.69 5.62
C PRO A 17 -5.86 -2.38 4.88
N TRP A 18 -6.22 -1.25 5.49
CA TRP A 18 -6.07 0.09 4.89
C TRP A 18 -4.64 0.45 4.43
N TYR A 19 -3.62 -0.25 4.96
CA TYR A 19 -2.21 -0.04 4.65
C TYR A 19 -1.68 -0.87 3.48
N VAL A 20 -2.44 -1.86 2.98
CA VAL A 20 -1.95 -2.76 1.91
C VAL A 20 -1.60 -1.97 0.66
N ASP A 21 -2.47 -1.08 0.21
CA ASP A 21 -2.22 -0.25 -0.96
C ASP A 21 -1.05 0.73 -0.76
N ILE A 22 -0.76 1.14 0.48
CA ILE A 22 0.40 1.97 0.81
C ILE A 22 1.69 1.16 0.65
N ILE A 23 1.71 -0.07 1.18
CA ILE A 23 2.88 -0.96 1.06
C ILE A 23 3.14 -1.32 -0.40
N SER A 24 2.12 -1.75 -1.15
CA SER A 24 2.26 -2.08 -2.58
C SER A 24 2.79 -0.91 -3.40
N TYR A 25 2.36 0.31 -3.07
CA TYR A 25 2.86 1.49 -3.76
C TYR A 25 4.31 1.85 -3.38
N ILE A 26 4.72 1.65 -2.12
CA ILE A 26 6.10 1.91 -1.68
C ILE A 26 7.07 0.89 -2.28
N MET A 27 6.68 -0.40 -2.31
CA MET A 27 7.54 -1.49 -2.80
C MET A 27 7.57 -1.56 -4.33
N ASP A 28 6.40 -1.56 -4.97
CA ASP A 28 6.27 -1.91 -6.39
C ASP A 28 5.74 -0.76 -7.25
N HIS A 29 5.45 0.40 -6.65
CA HIS A 29 4.79 1.54 -7.30
C HIS A 29 3.46 1.16 -7.99
N THR A 30 2.81 0.12 -7.49
CA THR A 30 1.54 -0.39 -8.00
C THR A 30 0.36 0.36 -7.40
N TYR A 31 -0.70 0.49 -8.19
CA TYR A 31 -1.95 1.10 -7.75
C TYR A 31 -3.01 0.03 -7.52
N PRO A 32 -4.02 0.32 -6.67
CA PRO A 32 -5.17 -0.54 -6.53
C PRO A 32 -5.85 -0.75 -7.87
N GLU A 33 -6.26 -1.99 -8.16
CA GLU A 33 -7.06 -2.30 -9.33
C GLU A 33 -8.39 -1.53 -9.29
N GLY A 34 -8.77 -0.90 -10.39
CA GLY A 34 -9.94 -0.01 -10.43
C GLY A 34 -9.75 1.36 -9.76
N ALA A 35 -8.57 1.71 -9.24
CA ALA A 35 -8.34 3.03 -8.65
C ALA A 35 -8.51 4.15 -9.67
N THR A 36 -9.48 5.02 -9.39
CA THR A 36 -9.71 6.28 -10.11
C THR A 36 -8.49 7.21 -10.02
N PRO A 37 -8.30 8.14 -10.98
CA PRO A 37 -7.20 9.11 -10.92
C PRO A 37 -7.14 9.92 -9.62
N GLN A 38 -8.30 10.22 -9.03
CA GLN A 38 -8.40 10.93 -7.76
C GLN A 38 -7.93 10.08 -6.58
N GLN A 39 -8.29 8.80 -6.53
CA GLN A 39 -7.79 7.85 -5.51
C GLN A 39 -6.28 7.66 -5.64
N ARG A 40 -5.75 7.51 -6.86
CA ARG A 40 -4.30 7.44 -7.10
C ARG A 40 -3.57 8.68 -6.59
N ARG A 41 -4.15 9.87 -6.82
CA ARG A 41 -3.61 11.14 -6.30
C ARG A 41 -3.63 11.17 -4.77
N ARG A 42 -4.73 10.76 -4.13
CA ARG A 42 -4.84 10.67 -2.68
C ARG A 42 -3.82 9.68 -2.11
N LEU A 43 -3.65 8.53 -2.74
CA LEU A 43 -2.67 7.51 -2.34
C LEU A 43 -1.25 8.09 -2.32
N ARG A 44 -0.82 8.81 -3.37
CA ARG A 44 0.50 9.45 -3.40
C ARG A 44 0.73 10.43 -2.24
N ILE A 45 -0.29 11.23 -1.91
CA ILE A 45 -0.22 12.18 -0.78
C ILE A 45 -0.11 11.45 0.55
N ILE A 46 -0.82 10.34 0.70
CA ILE A 46 -0.77 9.51 1.91
C ILE A 46 0.60 8.84 2.01
N VAL A 47 1.04 8.14 0.97
CA VAL A 47 2.33 7.43 0.94
C VAL A 47 3.50 8.37 1.24
N ALA A 48 3.46 9.63 0.78
CA ALA A 48 4.52 10.60 1.08
C ALA A 48 4.77 10.78 2.60
N LYS A 49 3.75 10.52 3.43
CA LYS A 49 3.80 10.58 4.90
C LYS A 49 4.27 9.28 5.55
N TYR A 50 4.55 8.23 4.79
CA TYR A 50 5.01 6.95 5.29
C TYR A 50 6.35 6.57 4.69
N VAL A 51 7.06 5.67 5.36
CA VAL A 51 8.26 5.01 4.85
C VAL A 51 8.35 3.61 5.44
N ILE A 52 9.01 2.70 4.72
CA ILE A 52 9.31 1.36 5.22
C ILE A 52 10.78 1.31 5.62
N ILE A 53 11.04 0.87 6.86
CA ILE A 53 12.38 0.60 7.38
C ILE A 53 12.34 -0.77 8.00
N GLU A 54 13.25 -1.66 7.59
CA GLU A 54 13.32 -3.04 8.09
C GLU A 54 11.96 -3.77 8.07
N GLN A 55 11.18 -3.59 7.00
CA GLN A 55 9.82 -4.16 6.83
C GLN A 55 8.73 -3.60 7.76
N VAL A 56 9.03 -2.59 8.58
CA VAL A 56 8.05 -1.90 9.43
C VAL A 56 7.61 -0.60 8.75
N LEU A 57 6.30 -0.37 8.69
CA LEU A 57 5.72 0.84 8.15
C LEU A 57 5.73 1.95 9.21
N TYR A 58 6.56 2.96 9.01
CA TYR A 58 6.66 4.13 9.86
C TYR A 58 5.88 5.29 9.27
N ARG A 59 5.23 6.06 10.14
CA ARG A 59 4.68 7.36 9.78
C ARG A 59 5.78 8.42 9.98
N LYS A 60 6.09 9.17 8.93
CA LYS A 60 6.95 10.35 9.03
C LYS A 60 6.26 11.38 9.94
N ALA A 61 6.96 11.83 10.97
CA ALA A 61 6.57 13.01 11.72
C ALA A 61 6.68 14.25 10.81
N PHE A 62 5.95 15.31 11.17
CA PHE A 62 5.88 16.55 10.38
C PHE A 62 7.26 17.18 10.13
N ASP A 63 8.22 16.90 11.01
CA ASP A 63 9.59 17.44 10.97
C ASP A 63 10.61 16.50 10.28
N GLY A 64 10.15 15.44 9.60
CA GLY A 64 11.04 14.48 8.92
C GLY A 64 11.68 13.43 9.83
N MET A 65 11.37 13.45 11.13
CA MET A 65 11.75 12.41 12.08
C MET A 65 10.81 11.20 11.98
N LEU A 66 11.34 9.99 12.16
CA LEU A 66 10.57 8.75 12.22
C LEU A 66 10.15 8.53 13.68
N LEU A 67 8.87 8.23 13.93
CA LEU A 67 8.33 7.88 15.24
C LEU A 67 8.22 6.36 15.37
#